data_AF-A0A2V5X3S0-F1
#
_entry.id   AF-A0A2V5X3S0-F1
#
_cell.length_a   1.000
_cell.length_b   1.000
_cell.length_c   1.000
_cell.angle_alpha   90.00
_cell.angle_beta   90.00
_cell.angle_gamma   90.00
#
_symmetry.space_group_name_H-M   'P 1'
#
loop_
_entity.id
_entity.type
_entity.pdbx_description
1 polymer ?
#
loop_
_entity_poly.entity_id
_entity_poly.type
_entity_poly.pdbx_seq_one_letter_code
_entity_poly.pdbx_strand_id
1 'polypeptide(L)'
;MRALEAHCEVLESRWSDMESICGVLPPTLVHDDFVIKNVRIQPGPSGPRLLVFDWEYAGWGSPGVDLAQFIYHVVSPDLSAYCSVLKSDYPHLDEPILQCVAGCGTLLRLVDSMYWATTWMGSGEYELLAKGVHALGMYETSLIEQLRAMKWS
;
A
#
# COMPACT_ATOMS: atom_id res chain seq x y z
N MET A 1 -12.95 0.34 17.10
CA MET A 1 -13.99 0.97 16.26
C MET A 1 -13.96 2.49 16.38
N ARG A 2 -14.32 3.14 17.50
CA ARG A 2 -14.26 4.63 17.59
C ARG A 2 -12.85 5.23 17.38
N ALA A 3 -11.81 4.56 17.88
CA ALA A 3 -10.43 4.99 17.66
C ALA A 3 -10.04 4.86 16.17
N LEU A 4 -10.29 3.70 15.56
CA LEU A 4 -10.13 3.48 14.12
C LEU A 4 -10.85 4.53 13.26
N GLU A 5 -12.10 4.87 13.58
CA GLU A 5 -12.87 5.92 12.91
C GLU A 5 -12.13 7.27 12.97
N ALA A 6 -11.65 7.68 14.16
CA ALA A 6 -10.86 8.90 14.31
C ALA A 6 -9.54 8.87 13.51
N HIS A 7 -8.90 7.71 13.37
CA HIS A 7 -7.70 7.57 12.54
C HIS A 7 -8.03 7.68 11.04
N CYS A 8 -9.18 7.17 10.60
CA CYS A 8 -9.68 7.37 9.25
C CYS A 8 -10.02 8.85 8.98
N GLU A 9 -10.60 9.57 9.95
CA GLU A 9 -10.87 11.01 9.83
C GLU A 9 -9.56 11.81 9.68
N VAL A 10 -8.50 11.44 10.41
CA VAL A 10 -7.17 12.05 10.23
C VAL A 10 -6.67 11.80 8.80
N LEU A 11 -6.78 10.57 8.30
CA LEU A 11 -6.38 10.24 6.94
C LEU A 11 -7.16 11.04 5.89
N GLU A 12 -8.49 11.12 6.04
CA GLU A 12 -9.39 11.88 5.16
C GLU A 12 -9.03 13.38 5.17
N SER A 13 -8.71 13.95 6.33
CA SER A 13 -8.27 15.35 6.44
C SER A 13 -6.94 15.64 5.74
N ARG A 14 -6.15 14.61 5.44
CA ARG A 14 -4.84 14.65 4.78
C ARG A 14 -4.89 14.20 3.32
N TRP A 15 -6.08 13.98 2.77
CA TRP A 15 -6.22 13.46 1.41
C TRP A 15 -5.51 14.34 0.36
N SER A 16 -5.63 15.66 0.46
CA SER A 16 -4.93 16.58 -0.46
C SER A 16 -3.40 16.49 -0.34
N ASP A 17 -2.89 16.22 0.86
CA ASP A 17 -1.45 16.01 1.08
C ASP A 17 -1.01 14.71 0.40
N MET A 18 -1.81 13.63 0.49
CA MET A 18 -1.57 12.37 -0.23
C MET A 18 -1.58 12.54 -1.75
N GLU A 19 -2.56 13.26 -2.29
CA GLU A 19 -2.65 13.54 -3.74
C GLU A 19 -1.42 14.31 -4.23
N SER A 20 -0.98 15.31 -3.47
CA SER A 20 0.22 16.10 -3.77
C SER A 20 1.49 15.24 -3.75
N ILE A 21 1.67 14.41 -2.71
CA ILE A 21 2.82 13.52 -2.57
C ILE A 21 2.83 12.48 -3.70
N CYS A 22 1.70 11.84 -3.98
CA CYS A 22 1.58 10.84 -5.04
C CYS A 22 1.75 11.43 -6.45
N GLY A 23 1.41 12.72 -6.63
CA GLY A 23 1.46 13.41 -7.92
C GLY A 23 2.85 13.67 -8.49
N VAL A 24 3.92 13.35 -7.74
CA VAL A 24 5.32 13.47 -8.21
C VAL A 24 5.71 12.43 -9.26
N LEU A 25 4.93 11.35 -9.34
CA LEU A 25 5.04 10.28 -10.32
C LEU A 25 3.79 10.26 -11.21
N PRO A 26 3.94 9.99 -12.52
CA PRO A 26 2.78 9.87 -13.39
C PRO A 26 1.95 8.63 -13.00
N PRO A 27 0.61 8.67 -13.17
CA PRO A 27 -0.21 7.49 -13.03
C PRO A 27 0.25 6.36 -13.97
N THR A 28 0.19 5.12 -13.48
CA THR A 28 0.57 3.92 -14.20
C THR A 28 -0.45 2.80 -13.95
N LEU A 29 -0.34 1.70 -14.69
CA LEU A 29 -0.98 0.46 -14.32
C LEU A 29 -0.37 -0.03 -12.99
N VAL A 30 -1.21 -0.17 -11.98
CA VAL A 30 -0.87 -0.71 -10.66
C VAL A 30 -1.58 -2.04 -10.45
N HIS A 31 -0.97 -2.91 -9.67
CA HIS A 31 -1.53 -4.20 -9.31
C HIS A 31 -2.55 -4.09 -8.18
N ASP A 32 -2.32 -3.18 -7.23
CA ASP A 32 -3.20 -2.84 -6.09
C ASP A 32 -3.33 -3.94 -5.02
N ASP A 33 -3.17 -5.23 -5.37
CA ASP A 33 -2.91 -6.33 -4.42
C ASP A 33 -1.48 -6.88 -4.55
N PHE A 34 -0.46 -6.01 -4.57
CA PHE A 34 0.94 -6.41 -4.81
C PHE A 34 1.59 -7.07 -3.57
N VAL A 35 1.23 -8.32 -3.35
CA VAL A 35 1.62 -9.13 -2.19
C VAL A 35 2.39 -10.39 -2.58
N ILE A 36 3.14 -10.97 -1.64
CA ILE A 36 4.03 -12.13 -1.82
C ILE A 36 3.30 -13.33 -2.45
N LYS A 37 2.02 -13.56 -2.11
CA LYS A 37 1.23 -14.65 -2.70
C LYS A 37 1.04 -14.50 -4.21
N ASN A 38 1.07 -13.27 -4.74
CA ASN A 38 0.78 -12.90 -6.13
C ASN A 38 2.04 -12.70 -6.99
N VAL A 39 3.23 -13.01 -6.45
CA VAL A 39 4.49 -12.91 -7.18
C VAL A 39 5.29 -14.21 -7.17
N ARG A 40 5.97 -14.53 -8.26
CA ARG A 40 6.94 -15.63 -8.34
C ARG A 40 8.23 -15.15 -8.99
N ILE A 41 9.36 -15.73 -8.56
CA ILE A 41 10.64 -15.55 -9.25
C ILE A 41 10.84 -16.75 -10.17
N GLN A 42 11.10 -16.49 -11.45
CA GLN A 42 11.45 -17.53 -12.43
C GLN A 42 12.79 -17.23 -13.10
N PRO A 43 13.52 -18.26 -13.57
CA PRO A 43 14.72 -18.05 -14.39
C PRO A 43 14.37 -17.29 -15.68
N GLY A 44 15.27 -16.42 -16.13
CA GLY A 44 15.15 -15.71 -17.39
C GLY A 44 16.50 -15.58 -18.12
N PRO A 45 16.50 -15.25 -19.42
CA PRO A 45 17.71 -15.17 -20.25
C PRO A 45 18.80 -14.20 -19.75
N SER A 46 18.43 -13.23 -18.91
CA SER A 46 19.34 -12.18 -18.39
C SER A 46 19.38 -12.14 -16.86
N GLY A 47 18.92 -13.21 -16.20
CA GLY A 47 18.76 -13.27 -14.75
C GLY A 47 17.32 -13.57 -14.32
N PRO A 48 17.08 -13.60 -12.99
CA PRO A 48 15.75 -13.83 -12.43
C PRO A 48 14.73 -12.81 -12.95
N ARG A 49 13.50 -13.27 -13.20
CA ARG A 49 12.36 -12.43 -13.58
C ARG A 49 11.28 -12.53 -12.52
N LEU A 50 10.68 -11.39 -12.19
CA LEU A 50 9.48 -11.34 -11.36
C LEU A 50 8.25 -11.55 -12.24
N LEU A 51 7.50 -12.62 -11.95
CA LEU A 51 6.19 -12.87 -12.52
C LEU A 51 5.15 -12.36 -11.54
N VAL A 52 4.25 -11.50 -12.02
CA VAL A 52 3.13 -10.94 -11.27
C VAL A 52 1.83 -11.43 -11.89
N PHE A 53 0.91 -11.95 -11.09
CA PHE A 53 -0.37 -12.52 -11.51
C PHE A 53 -1.45 -12.15 -10.50
N ASP A 54 -2.71 -12.49 -10.81
CA ASP A 54 -3.87 -12.11 -10.00
C ASP A 54 -4.20 -10.60 -10.06
N TRP A 55 -4.33 -10.09 -11.30
CA TRP A 55 -4.57 -8.67 -11.61
C TRP A 55 -6.03 -8.23 -11.40
N GLU A 56 -6.81 -8.90 -10.55
CA GLU A 56 -8.26 -8.62 -10.40
C GLU A 56 -8.56 -7.22 -9.83
N TYR A 57 -7.63 -6.67 -9.01
CA TYR A 57 -7.73 -5.32 -8.44
C TYR A 57 -6.92 -4.28 -9.21
N ALA A 58 -6.36 -4.65 -10.37
CA ALA A 58 -5.50 -3.75 -11.10
C ALA A 58 -6.22 -2.48 -11.55
N GLY A 59 -5.52 -1.35 -11.49
CA GLY A 59 -6.08 -0.04 -11.77
C GLY A 59 -5.08 0.91 -12.43
N TRP A 60 -5.56 2.09 -12.84
CA TRP A 60 -4.72 3.17 -13.35
C TRP A 60 -4.60 4.27 -12.29
N GLY A 61 -3.41 4.46 -11.71
CA GLY A 61 -3.26 5.34 -10.55
C GLY A 61 -1.82 5.53 -10.08
N SER A 62 -1.66 6.07 -8.87
CA SER A 62 -0.35 6.32 -8.26
C SER A 62 0.40 5.00 -8.04
N PRO A 63 1.66 4.88 -8.49
CA PRO A 63 2.47 3.68 -8.23
C PRO A 63 2.73 3.43 -6.75
N GLY A 64 2.44 4.41 -5.87
CA GLY A 64 2.65 4.29 -4.43
C GLY A 64 2.02 3.03 -3.83
N VAL A 65 0.83 2.63 -4.28
CA VAL A 65 0.13 1.45 -3.74
C VAL A 65 0.94 0.15 -3.89
N ASP A 66 1.67 -0.02 -4.99
CA ASP A 66 2.55 -1.17 -5.22
C ASP A 66 3.94 -1.00 -4.58
N LEU A 67 4.26 0.22 -4.13
CA LEU A 67 5.47 0.54 -3.38
C LEU A 67 5.28 0.49 -1.87
N ALA A 68 4.07 0.12 -1.38
CA ALA A 68 3.77 0.00 0.04
C ALA A 68 4.82 -0.85 0.78
N GLN A 69 5.14 -0.44 2.00
CA GLN A 69 6.27 -0.97 2.77
C GLN A 69 5.82 -1.63 4.07
N PHE A 70 6.33 -2.83 4.33
CA PHE A 70 6.36 -3.52 5.62
C PHE A 70 5.00 -3.73 6.30
N ILE A 71 3.90 -3.71 5.55
CA ILE A 71 2.58 -4.06 6.04
C ILE A 71 2.15 -5.42 5.48
N TYR A 72 1.74 -6.33 6.37
CA TYR A 72 1.21 -7.65 6.00
C TYR A 72 2.16 -8.44 5.08
N HIS A 73 1.67 -8.77 3.89
CA HIS A 73 2.37 -9.57 2.89
C HIS A 73 2.71 -8.75 1.64
N VAL A 74 2.69 -7.41 1.70
CA VAL A 74 3.13 -6.59 0.56
C VAL A 74 4.58 -6.92 0.22
N VAL A 75 4.92 -6.86 -1.07
CA VAL A 75 6.26 -7.24 -1.55
C VAL A 75 7.36 -6.36 -0.93
N SER A 76 7.05 -5.11 -0.57
CA SER A 76 7.98 -4.12 -0.02
C SER A 76 9.24 -3.95 -0.89
N PRO A 77 9.11 -3.39 -2.11
CA PRO A 77 10.25 -3.21 -3.01
C PRO A 77 11.34 -2.35 -2.37
N ASP A 78 12.61 -2.65 -2.68
CA ASP A 78 13.74 -1.79 -2.33
C ASP A 78 13.62 -0.44 -3.05
N LEU A 79 13.30 0.60 -2.28
CA LEU A 79 13.07 1.93 -2.81
C LEU A 79 14.34 2.57 -3.38
N SER A 80 15.52 2.24 -2.86
CA SER A 80 16.79 2.77 -3.37
C SER A 80 17.09 2.17 -4.75
N ALA A 81 16.92 0.85 -4.89
CA ALA A 81 17.04 0.16 -6.17
C ALA A 81 15.99 0.67 -7.18
N TYR A 82 14.74 0.81 -6.76
CA TYR A 82 13.66 1.34 -7.60
C TYR A 82 13.94 2.78 -8.06
N CYS A 83 14.36 3.65 -7.14
CA CYS A 83 14.75 5.03 -7.44
C CYS A 83 15.92 5.08 -8.43
N SER A 84 16.92 4.20 -8.29
CA SER A 84 18.08 4.16 -9.20
C SER A 84 17.70 3.90 -10.65
N VAL A 85 16.68 3.08 -10.89
CA VAL A 85 16.16 2.77 -12.23
C VAL A 85 15.34 3.94 -12.78
N LEU A 86 14.47 4.54 -11.97
CA LEU A 86 13.63 5.66 -12.41
C LEU A 86 14.40 6.96 -12.67
N LYS A 87 15.59 7.11 -12.08
CA LYS A 87 16.34 8.37 -12.11
C LYS A 87 16.73 8.84 -13.51
N SER A 88 16.83 7.94 -14.50
CA SER A 88 17.07 8.32 -15.89
C SER A 88 15.92 9.12 -16.49
N ASP A 89 14.69 8.74 -16.14
CA ASP A 89 13.46 9.26 -16.73
C ASP A 89 12.84 10.37 -15.85
N TYR A 90 13.13 10.32 -14.55
CA TYR A 90 12.62 11.26 -13.54
C TYR A 90 13.77 11.78 -12.65
N PRO A 91 14.63 12.69 -13.14
CA PRO A 91 15.83 13.13 -12.42
C PRO A 91 15.55 13.88 -11.11
N HIS A 92 14.34 14.42 -10.95
CA HIS A 92 13.87 15.09 -9.74
C HIS A 92 13.54 14.14 -8.60
N LEU A 93 13.39 12.84 -8.87
CA LEU A 93 13.13 11.86 -7.83
C LEU A 93 14.40 11.53 -7.06
N ASP A 94 14.26 11.57 -5.74
CA ASP A 94 15.21 11.03 -4.80
C ASP A 94 14.52 10.02 -3.87
N GLU A 95 15.34 9.32 -3.09
CA GLU A 95 14.84 8.29 -2.18
C GLU A 95 13.89 8.85 -1.11
N PRO A 96 14.13 10.01 -0.48
CA PRO A 96 13.15 10.62 0.44
C PRO A 96 11.78 10.90 -0.19
N ILE A 97 11.73 11.42 -1.42
CA ILE A 97 10.45 11.63 -2.13
C ILE A 97 9.75 10.28 -2.34
N LEU A 98 10.49 9.26 -2.80
CA LEU A 98 9.92 7.93 -3.03
C LEU A 98 9.45 7.26 -1.74
N GLN A 99 10.13 7.49 -0.62
CA GLN A 99 9.70 7.05 0.72
C GLN A 99 8.36 7.68 1.12
N CYS A 100 8.16 8.97 0.83
CA CYS A 100 6.86 9.62 1.07
C CYS A 100 5.74 9.03 0.19
N VAL A 101 6.03 8.76 -1.09
CA VAL A 101 5.08 8.12 -2.02
C VAL A 101 4.73 6.71 -1.54
N ALA A 102 5.73 5.91 -1.18
CA ALA A 102 5.54 4.57 -0.62
C ALA A 102 4.75 4.63 0.70
N GLY A 103 4.98 5.64 1.54
CA GLY A 103 4.23 5.86 2.77
C GLY A 103 2.74 6.16 2.52
N CYS A 104 2.43 6.97 1.49
CA CYS A 104 1.04 7.16 1.05
C CYS A 104 0.44 5.85 0.51
N GLY A 105 1.22 5.08 -0.24
CA GLY A 105 0.86 3.74 -0.70
C GLY A 105 0.51 2.78 0.42
N THR A 106 1.32 2.75 1.48
CA THR A 106 1.07 1.98 2.69
C THR A 106 -0.28 2.37 3.32
N LEU A 107 -0.58 3.67 3.42
CA LEU A 107 -1.87 4.14 3.95
C LEU A 107 -3.06 3.68 3.08
N LEU A 108 -2.95 3.81 1.76
CA LEU A 108 -3.98 3.34 0.82
C LEU A 108 -4.22 1.83 0.95
N ARG A 109 -3.15 1.04 0.97
CA ARG A 109 -3.24 -0.42 1.16
C ARG A 109 -3.84 -0.81 2.51
N LEU A 110 -3.64 -0.02 3.57
CA LEU A 110 -4.32 -0.23 4.84
C LEU A 110 -5.82 0.04 4.73
N VAL A 111 -6.24 1.09 4.00
CA VAL A 111 -7.66 1.37 3.73
C VAL A 111 -8.33 0.19 3.02
N ASP A 112 -7.72 -0.32 1.95
CA ASP A 112 -8.25 -1.49 1.24
C ASP A 112 -8.34 -2.72 2.14
N SER A 113 -7.28 -2.97 2.92
CA SER A 113 -7.24 -4.13 3.80
C SER A 113 -8.31 -4.05 4.89
N MET A 114 -8.57 -2.86 5.43
CA MET A 114 -9.67 -2.62 6.36
C MET A 114 -11.03 -2.83 5.68
N TYR A 115 -11.22 -2.30 4.47
CA TYR A 115 -12.42 -2.53 3.68
C TYR A 115 -12.67 -4.03 3.47
N TRP A 116 -11.66 -4.79 3.04
CA TRP A 116 -11.76 -6.24 2.86
C TRP A 116 -12.08 -6.96 4.17
N ALA A 117 -11.50 -6.56 5.30
CA ALA A 117 -11.85 -7.12 6.61
C ALA A 117 -13.32 -6.92 6.96
N THR A 118 -13.94 -5.81 6.52
CA THR A 118 -15.37 -5.58 6.73
C THR A 118 -16.26 -6.54 5.94
N THR A 119 -15.79 -7.02 4.78
CA THR A 119 -16.56 -7.96 3.97
C THR A 119 -16.77 -9.32 4.65
N TRP A 120 -15.82 -9.77 5.47
CA TRP A 120 -15.96 -11.01 6.26
C TRP A 120 -17.07 -10.90 7.30
N MET A 121 -17.29 -9.70 7.83
CA MET A 121 -18.28 -9.44 8.89
C MET A 121 -19.73 -9.44 8.37
N GLY A 122 -19.95 -9.26 7.07
CA GLY A 122 -21.29 -9.21 6.47
C GLY A 122 -22.02 -10.55 6.36
N SER A 123 -21.31 -11.67 6.59
CA SER A 123 -21.84 -13.04 6.45
C SER A 123 -22.80 -13.47 7.57
N GLY A 124 -22.72 -12.83 8.75
CA GLY A 124 -23.45 -13.25 9.96
C GLY A 124 -22.85 -14.46 10.69
N GLU A 125 -21.77 -15.06 10.18
CA GLU A 125 -21.06 -16.15 10.83
C GLU A 125 -20.10 -15.61 11.91
N TYR A 126 -20.17 -16.15 13.12
CA TYR A 126 -19.35 -15.68 14.25
C TYR A 126 -17.85 -15.76 13.97
N GLU A 127 -17.39 -16.83 13.32
CA GLU A 127 -15.97 -17.02 13.01
C GLU A 127 -15.45 -15.94 12.04
N LEU A 128 -16.23 -15.63 11.01
CA LEU A 128 -15.88 -14.59 10.03
C LEU A 128 -15.97 -13.18 10.63
N LEU A 129 -16.95 -12.93 11.51
CA LEU A 129 -17.03 -11.70 12.29
C LEU A 129 -15.79 -11.53 13.19
N ALA A 130 -15.43 -12.55 13.96
CA ALA A 130 -14.27 -12.53 14.84
C ALA A 130 -12.97 -12.30 14.06
N LYS A 131 -12.84 -12.93 12.88
CA LYS A 131 -11.72 -12.73 11.96
C LYS A 131 -11.63 -11.27 11.49
N GLY A 132 -12.75 -10.67 11.06
CA GLY A 132 -12.80 -9.27 10.62
C GLY A 132 -12.41 -8.30 11.72
N VAL A 133 -12.98 -8.45 12.92
CA VAL A 133 -12.65 -7.60 14.08
C VAL A 133 -11.19 -7.73 14.49
N HIS A 134 -10.64 -8.95 14.49
CA HIS A 134 -9.23 -9.18 14.79
C HIS A 134 -8.31 -8.49 13.77
N ALA A 135 -8.63 -8.63 12.47
CA ALA A 135 -7.85 -8.02 11.42
C ALA A 135 -7.90 -6.49 11.49
N LEU A 136 -9.07 -5.89 11.75
CA LEU A 136 -9.21 -4.44 11.94
C LEU A 136 -8.31 -3.90 13.07
N GLY A 137 -8.15 -4.62 14.19
CA GLY A 137 -7.24 -4.21 15.27
C GLY A 137 -5.76 -4.23 14.86
N MET A 138 -5.38 -5.19 14.00
CA MET A 138 -4.04 -5.20 13.41
C MET A 138 -3.84 -4.03 12.43
N TYR A 139 -4.83 -3.76 11.57
CA TYR A 139 -4.76 -2.66 10.60
C TYR A 139 -4.71 -1.29 11.28
N GLU A 140 -5.48 -1.11 12.36
CA GLU A 140 -5.45 0.10 13.19
C GLU A 140 -4.04 0.38 13.73
N THR A 141 -3.32 -0.65 14.18
CA THR A 141 -1.97 -0.50 14.72
C THR A 141 -1.00 0.00 13.65
N SER A 142 -0.99 -0.65 12.47
CA SER A 142 -0.16 -0.24 11.34
C SER A 142 -0.54 1.15 10.80
N LEU A 143 -1.83 1.50 10.82
CA LEU A 143 -2.31 2.82 10.42
C LEU A 143 -1.72 3.92 11.31
N ILE A 144 -1.76 3.73 12.64
CA ILE A 144 -1.19 4.69 13.58
C ILE A 144 0.32 4.84 13.39
N GLU A 145 1.03 3.72 13.21
CA GLU A 145 2.49 3.74 12.97
C GLU A 145 2.82 4.51 11.69
N GLN A 146 2.07 4.28 10.61
CA GLN A 146 2.29 4.96 9.34
C GLN A 146 1.89 6.45 9.41
N LEU A 147 0.79 6.81 10.08
CA LEU A 147 0.42 8.21 10.30
C LEU A 147 1.50 8.97 11.08
N ARG A 148 2.13 8.35 12.09
CA ARG A 148 3.27 8.93 12.81
C ARG A 148 4.51 9.07 11.93
N ALA A 149 4.81 8.06 11.10
CA ALA A 149 5.91 8.13 10.15
C ALA A 149 5.74 9.29 9.15
N MET A 150 4.51 9.56 8.74
CA MET A 150 4.12 10.69 7.88
C MET A 150 4.00 12.02 8.65
N LYS A 151 4.15 12.01 9.98
CA LYS A 151 3.98 13.16 10.89
C LYS A 151 2.57 13.78 10.85
N TRP A 152 1.55 12.94 10.68
CA TRP A 152 0.13 13.33 10.63
C TRP A 152 -0.63 13.06 11.93
N SER A 153 0.01 12.44 12.93
CA SER A 153 -0.53 12.15 14.26
C SER A 153 0.55 12.20 15.34
#